data_AF-A0AAP9YAM9-F1
#
_entry.id   AF-A0AAP9YAM9-F1
#
_cell.length_a   1.000
_cell.length_b   1.000
_cell.length_c   1.000
_cell.angle_alpha   90.00
_cell.angle_beta   90.00
_cell.angle_gamma   90.00
#
_symmetry.space_group_name_H-M   'P 1'
#
loop_
_entity.id
_entity.type
_entity.pdbx_description
1 polymer ?
#
loop_
_entity_poly.entity_id
_entity_poly.type
_entity_poly.pdbx_seq_one_letter_code
_entity_poly.pdbx_strand_id
1 'polypeptide(L)'
;MKSALNRLIFAWRAAHGRDATRALALARREAAASIRWPDKTVFLVNPDPSVRDRAAVVILVIVVGIVLVQAISNSPLPRYLDDHAARPSMEAAMRAGNAGAATWLGARFEKDYPGLLASQADAGEATAMYLVGRALMRDPTASRAYPRSVGMTRGQRETIGWDFVRRAAAAGNEAALLLLIDRGQSLQADASVSPPGAGVRTPAGKN
;
A
#
# COMPACT_ATOMS: atom_id res chain seq x y z
N MET A 1 -51.41 -28.78 22.33
CA MET A 1 -51.70 -29.32 20.98
C MET A 1 -51.60 -28.31 19.83
N LYS A 2 -51.83 -26.99 20.01
CA LYS A 2 -51.74 -25.98 18.92
C LYS A 2 -50.34 -25.78 18.29
N SER A 3 -49.26 -26.08 19.00
CA SER A 3 -47.88 -25.86 18.53
C SER A 3 -47.40 -26.87 17.47
N ALA A 4 -47.86 -28.13 17.55
CA ALA A 4 -47.45 -29.18 16.60
C ALA A 4 -48.12 -29.01 15.22
N LEU A 5 -49.38 -28.58 15.19
CA LEU A 5 -50.14 -28.36 13.95
C LEU A 5 -49.53 -27.21 13.12
N ASN A 6 -49.14 -26.10 13.76
CA ASN A 6 -48.52 -24.97 13.06
C ASN A 6 -47.15 -25.33 12.45
N ARG A 7 -46.35 -26.18 13.12
CA ARG A 7 -45.06 -26.64 12.58
C ARG A 7 -45.22 -27.55 11.37
N LEU A 8 -46.23 -28.41 11.36
CA LEU A 8 -46.57 -29.24 10.21
C LEU A 8 -47.05 -28.43 9.01
N ILE A 9 -47.88 -27.40 9.23
CA ILE A 9 -48.36 -26.51 8.15
C ILE A 9 -47.20 -25.70 7.54
N PHE A 10 -46.27 -25.19 8.35
CA PHE A 10 -45.09 -24.49 7.85
C PHE A 10 -44.12 -25.41 7.10
N ALA A 11 -43.89 -26.62 7.60
CA ALA A 11 -43.06 -27.62 6.92
C ALA A 11 -43.65 -28.06 5.58
N TRP A 12 -44.98 -28.26 5.52
CA TRP A 12 -45.70 -28.61 4.29
C TRP A 12 -45.65 -27.47 3.27
N ARG A 13 -45.85 -26.22 3.71
CA ARG A 13 -45.76 -25.03 2.84
C ARG A 13 -44.34 -24.79 2.31
N ALA A 14 -43.31 -25.05 3.12
CA ALA A 14 -41.91 -24.94 2.73
C ALA A 14 -41.44 -26.09 1.82
N ALA A 15 -42.03 -27.28 1.94
CA ALA A 15 -41.80 -28.39 1.01
C ALA A 15 -42.46 -28.11 -0.35
N HIS A 16 -43.76 -27.76 -0.35
CA HIS A 16 -44.50 -27.46 -1.57
C HIS A 16 -43.95 -26.24 -2.32
N GLY A 17 -43.45 -25.22 -1.61
CA GLY A 17 -42.78 -24.08 -2.24
C GLY A 17 -41.45 -24.46 -2.93
N ARG A 18 -40.71 -25.44 -2.38
CA ARG A 18 -39.47 -25.95 -3.00
C ARG A 18 -39.75 -26.86 -4.20
N ASP A 19 -40.82 -27.64 -4.16
CA ASP A 19 -41.20 -28.50 -5.28
C ASP A 19 -41.78 -27.68 -6.44
N ALA A 20 -42.58 -26.66 -6.13
CA ALA A 20 -43.10 -25.71 -7.14
C ALA A 20 -41.98 -24.89 -7.80
N THR A 21 -40.97 -24.45 -7.06
CA THR A 21 -39.81 -23.73 -7.63
C THR A 21 -38.93 -24.64 -8.49
N ARG A 22 -38.74 -25.91 -8.09
CA ARG A 22 -38.04 -26.91 -8.92
C ARG A 22 -38.82 -27.26 -10.19
N ALA A 23 -40.13 -27.45 -10.09
CA ALA A 23 -40.99 -27.71 -11.24
C ALA A 23 -41.00 -26.52 -12.22
N LEU A 24 -41.09 -25.30 -11.71
CA LEU A 24 -40.99 -24.08 -12.52
C LEU A 24 -39.61 -23.96 -13.18
N ALA A 25 -38.53 -24.30 -12.48
CA ALA A 25 -37.18 -24.30 -13.03
C ALA A 25 -37.00 -25.35 -14.13
N LEU A 26 -37.61 -26.54 -13.99
CA LEU A 26 -37.62 -27.59 -15.01
C LEU A 26 -38.44 -27.19 -16.23
N ALA A 27 -39.66 -26.66 -16.02
CA ALA A 27 -40.50 -26.17 -17.10
C ALA A 27 -39.82 -25.03 -17.90
N ARG A 28 -39.08 -24.15 -17.22
CA ARG A 28 -38.26 -23.11 -17.87
C ARG A 28 -37.10 -23.70 -18.67
N ARG A 29 -36.49 -24.80 -18.20
CA ARG A 29 -35.42 -25.49 -18.93
C ARG A 29 -35.95 -26.19 -20.18
N GLU A 30 -37.09 -26.86 -20.08
CA GLU A 30 -37.76 -27.50 -21.21
C GLU A 30 -38.22 -26.47 -22.25
N ALA A 31 -38.81 -25.36 -21.79
CA ALA A 31 -39.18 -24.24 -22.66
C ALA A 31 -37.96 -23.57 -23.32
N ALA A 32 -36.82 -23.48 -22.63
CA ALA A 32 -35.60 -22.95 -23.22
C ALA A 32 -34.97 -23.93 -24.23
N ALA A 33 -35.13 -25.25 -24.03
CA ALA A 33 -34.61 -26.28 -24.94
C ALA A 33 -35.42 -26.40 -26.24
N SER A 34 -36.70 -26.03 -26.23
CA SER A 34 -37.56 -26.07 -27.43
C SER A 34 -37.43 -24.84 -28.33
N ILE A 35 -36.76 -23.78 -27.89
CA ILE A 35 -36.52 -22.56 -28.68
C ILE A 35 -35.29 -22.76 -29.57
N ARG A 36 -35.45 -22.58 -30.88
CA ARG A 36 -34.34 -22.58 -31.85
C ARG A 36 -33.58 -21.26 -31.75
N TRP A 37 -32.53 -21.26 -30.92
CA TRP A 37 -31.72 -20.06 -30.66
C TRP A 37 -30.83 -19.70 -31.87
N PRO A 38 -30.61 -18.40 -32.14
CA PRO A 38 -29.66 -17.96 -33.17
C PRO A 38 -28.20 -18.20 -32.74
N ASP A 39 -27.33 -18.62 -33.67
CA ASP A 39 -25.92 -18.98 -33.41
C ASP A 39 -25.08 -17.88 -32.73
N LYS A 40 -25.55 -16.63 -32.76
CA LYS A 40 -24.87 -15.43 -32.26
C LYS A 40 -25.22 -15.05 -30.80
N THR A 41 -26.09 -15.79 -30.11
CA THR A 41 -26.44 -15.52 -28.70
C THR A 41 -25.63 -16.38 -27.73
N VAL A 42 -24.31 -16.20 -27.72
CA VAL A 42 -23.35 -17.09 -27.02
C VAL A 42 -23.39 -16.96 -25.49
N PHE A 43 -23.72 -15.79 -24.93
CA PHE A 43 -23.35 -15.51 -23.54
C PHE A 43 -24.46 -15.55 -22.49
N LEU A 44 -25.75 -15.53 -22.86
CA LEU A 44 -26.82 -15.43 -21.86
C LEU A 44 -27.99 -16.42 -22.00
N VAL A 45 -28.13 -17.14 -23.13
CA VAL A 45 -29.37 -17.91 -23.37
C VAL A 45 -29.19 -19.29 -24.02
N ASN A 46 -27.99 -19.67 -24.48
CA ASN A 46 -27.78 -21.01 -25.06
C ASN A 46 -27.87 -22.10 -23.95
N PRO A 47 -28.81 -23.07 -24.01
CA PRO A 47 -28.95 -24.13 -23.01
C PRO A 47 -27.94 -25.27 -23.14
N ASP A 48 -27.11 -25.28 -24.19
CA ASP A 48 -26.11 -26.32 -24.40
C ASP A 48 -24.99 -26.24 -23.33
N PRO A 49 -24.80 -27.29 -22.50
CA PRO A 49 -23.79 -27.29 -21.45
C PRO A 49 -22.36 -27.16 -22.00
N SER A 50 -22.10 -27.68 -23.20
CA SER A 50 -20.77 -27.67 -23.80
C SER A 50 -20.31 -26.26 -24.21
N VAL A 51 -21.24 -25.39 -24.60
CA VAL A 51 -20.97 -23.99 -24.96
C VAL A 51 -20.77 -23.13 -23.71
N ARG A 52 -21.54 -23.40 -22.64
CA ARG A 52 -21.39 -22.70 -21.35
C ARG A 52 -20.06 -23.02 -20.67
N ASP A 53 -19.64 -24.27 -20.67
CA ASP A 53 -18.36 -24.67 -20.07
C ASP A 53 -17.18 -24.02 -20.80
N ARG A 54 -17.21 -23.99 -22.13
CA ARG A 54 -16.18 -23.29 -22.93
C ARG A 54 -16.17 -21.79 -22.65
N ALA A 55 -17.33 -21.14 -22.59
CA ALA A 55 -17.42 -19.71 -22.28
C ALA A 55 -16.96 -19.41 -20.84
N ALA A 56 -17.31 -20.26 -19.88
CA ALA A 56 -16.87 -20.14 -18.49
C ALA A 56 -15.35 -20.28 -18.37
N VAL A 57 -14.73 -21.22 -19.09
CA VAL A 57 -13.26 -21.37 -19.16
C VAL A 57 -12.62 -20.11 -19.77
N VAL A 58 -13.16 -19.57 -20.87
CA VAL A 58 -12.62 -18.34 -21.48
C VAL A 58 -12.72 -17.15 -20.52
N ILE A 59 -13.86 -16.97 -19.84
CA ILE A 59 -14.04 -15.91 -18.83
C ILE A 59 -13.05 -16.10 -17.68
N LEU A 60 -12.90 -17.33 -17.18
CA LEU A 60 -11.94 -17.66 -16.12
C LEU A 60 -10.52 -17.30 -16.57
N VAL A 61 -10.10 -17.68 -17.77
CA VAL A 61 -8.76 -17.37 -18.31
C VAL A 61 -8.55 -15.86 -18.41
N ILE A 62 -9.55 -15.10 -18.88
CA ILE A 62 -9.47 -13.63 -18.94
C ILE A 62 -9.33 -13.05 -17.53
N VAL A 63 -10.17 -13.48 -16.58
CA VAL A 63 -10.12 -12.98 -15.19
C VAL A 63 -8.79 -13.32 -14.54
N VAL A 64 -8.31 -14.56 -14.69
CA VAL A 64 -6.99 -14.98 -14.18
C VAL A 64 -5.88 -14.17 -14.82
N GLY A 65 -5.94 -13.90 -16.13
CA GLY A 65 -4.98 -13.04 -16.82
C GLY A 65 -4.96 -11.62 -16.28
N ILE A 66 -6.13 -11.01 -16.08
CA ILE A 66 -6.24 -9.66 -15.50
C ILE A 66 -5.69 -9.62 -14.08
N VAL A 67 -6.07 -10.59 -13.25
CA VAL A 67 -5.58 -10.70 -11.86
C VAL A 67 -4.07 -10.89 -11.83
N LEU A 68 -3.50 -11.71 -12.72
CA LEU A 68 -2.07 -11.92 -12.82
C LEU A 68 -1.32 -10.65 -13.24
N VAL A 69 -1.81 -9.92 -14.24
CA VAL A 69 -1.21 -8.65 -14.68
C VAL A 69 -1.25 -7.60 -13.57
N GLN A 70 -2.36 -7.49 -12.85
CA GLN A 70 -2.46 -6.60 -11.69
C GLN A 70 -1.53 -7.05 -10.55
N ALA A 71 -1.41 -8.36 -10.30
CA ALA A 71 -0.52 -8.89 -9.28
C ALA A 71 0.95 -8.57 -9.59
N ILE A 72 1.37 -8.70 -10.86
CA ILE A 72 2.73 -8.36 -11.30
C ILE A 72 2.95 -6.85 -11.24
N SER A 73 2.00 -6.03 -11.71
CA SER A 73 2.14 -4.57 -11.72
C SER A 73 2.21 -3.98 -10.30
N ASN A 74 1.50 -4.57 -9.35
CA ASN A 74 1.54 -4.18 -7.94
C ASN A 74 2.67 -4.88 -7.15
N SER A 75 3.41 -5.80 -7.78
CA SER A 75 4.53 -6.48 -7.14
C SER A 75 5.78 -5.59 -7.11
N PRO A 76 6.74 -5.88 -6.21
CA PRO A 76 8.04 -5.20 -6.23
C PRO A 76 8.94 -5.64 -7.39
N LEU A 77 8.54 -6.62 -8.21
CA LEU A 77 9.40 -7.21 -9.25
C LEU A 77 9.81 -6.22 -10.34
N PRO A 78 8.92 -5.41 -10.95
CA PRO A 78 9.33 -4.48 -12.00
C PRO A 78 10.39 -3.50 -11.50
N ARG A 79 10.17 -2.93 -10.31
CA ARG A 79 11.13 -2.03 -9.66
C ARG A 79 12.46 -2.70 -9.36
N TYR A 80 12.45 -3.94 -8.90
CA TYR A 80 13.66 -4.71 -8.64
C TYR A 80 14.49 -4.93 -9.91
N LEU A 81 13.82 -5.27 -11.03
CA LEU A 81 14.47 -5.47 -12.33
C LEU A 81 15.05 -4.16 -12.87
N ASP A 82 14.30 -3.06 -12.80
CA ASP A 82 14.76 -1.74 -13.23
C ASP A 82 15.98 -1.26 -12.42
N ASP A 83 15.93 -1.42 -11.09
CA ASP A 83 17.06 -1.07 -10.22
C ASP A 83 18.29 -1.94 -10.55
N HIS A 84 18.12 -3.25 -10.83
CA HIS A 84 19.24 -4.11 -11.22
C HIS A 84 19.80 -3.78 -12.60
N ALA A 85 18.97 -3.36 -13.55
CA ALA A 85 19.41 -2.94 -14.88
C ALA A 85 20.20 -1.62 -14.85
N ALA A 86 19.81 -0.67 -13.99
CA ALA A 86 20.49 0.62 -13.84
C ALA A 86 21.76 0.54 -12.97
N ARG A 87 21.98 -0.55 -12.23
CA ARG A 87 23.12 -0.69 -11.31
C ARG A 87 24.49 -0.50 -12.00
N PRO A 88 24.81 -1.15 -13.12
CA PRO A 88 26.16 -1.05 -13.72
C PRO A 88 26.51 0.38 -14.17
N SER A 89 25.53 1.12 -14.70
CA SER A 89 25.74 2.51 -15.12
C SER A 89 25.93 3.44 -13.91
N MET A 90 25.19 3.21 -12.83
CA MET A 90 25.36 3.96 -11.58
C MET A 90 26.71 3.66 -10.91
N GLU A 91 27.19 2.43 -10.96
CA GLU A 91 28.54 2.08 -10.48
C GLU A 91 29.64 2.76 -11.30
N ALA A 92 29.46 2.84 -12.62
CA ALA A 92 30.37 3.57 -13.49
C ALA A 92 30.37 5.07 -13.18
N ALA A 93 29.18 5.67 -13.00
CA ALA A 93 29.04 7.08 -12.63
C ALA A 93 29.63 7.38 -11.26
N MET A 94 29.45 6.49 -10.27
CA MET A 94 30.08 6.60 -8.96
C MET A 94 31.61 6.55 -9.06
N ARG A 95 32.16 5.62 -9.85
CA ARG A 95 33.61 5.55 -10.12
C ARG A 95 34.14 6.82 -10.81
N ALA A 96 33.31 7.50 -11.58
CA ALA A 96 33.61 8.80 -12.17
C ALA A 96 33.41 9.99 -11.20
N GLY A 97 33.04 9.75 -9.93
CA GLY A 97 32.90 10.79 -8.91
C GLY A 97 31.49 11.39 -8.78
N ASN A 98 30.47 10.79 -9.38
CA ASN A 98 29.09 11.27 -9.25
C ASN A 98 28.49 10.89 -7.88
N ALA A 99 28.36 11.88 -6.98
CA ALA A 99 27.78 11.70 -5.65
C ALA A 99 26.32 11.23 -5.69
N GLY A 100 25.52 11.71 -6.65
CA GLY A 100 24.14 11.28 -6.82
C GLY A 100 24.00 9.79 -7.17
N ALA A 101 24.93 9.27 -7.98
CA ALA A 101 24.99 7.83 -8.28
C ALA A 101 25.36 7.01 -7.04
N ALA A 102 26.30 7.50 -6.22
CA ALA A 102 26.64 6.87 -4.95
C ALA A 102 25.45 6.86 -3.97
N THR A 103 24.73 7.97 -3.86
CA THR A 103 23.49 8.07 -3.05
C THR A 103 22.42 7.11 -3.57
N TRP A 104 22.24 7.02 -4.88
CA TRP A 104 21.28 6.11 -5.51
C TRP A 104 21.60 4.64 -5.21
N LEU A 105 22.88 4.25 -5.30
CA LEU A 105 23.36 2.90 -5.00
C LEU A 105 23.18 2.58 -3.51
N GLY A 106 23.63 3.48 -2.62
CA GLY A 106 23.51 3.30 -1.18
C GLY A 106 22.07 3.19 -0.68
N ALA A 107 21.13 3.87 -1.34
CA ALA A 107 19.71 3.83 -0.98
C ALA A 107 18.97 2.54 -1.44
N ARG A 108 19.44 1.88 -2.51
CA ARG A 108 18.76 0.71 -3.12
C ARG A 108 19.45 -0.61 -2.86
N PHE A 109 20.78 -0.58 -2.76
CA PHE A 109 21.65 -1.74 -2.67
C PHE A 109 22.46 -1.72 -1.37
N GLU A 110 21.81 -1.40 -0.27
CA GLU A 110 22.46 -1.26 1.04
C GLU A 110 23.26 -2.52 1.47
N LYS A 111 22.76 -3.71 1.11
CA LYS A 111 23.47 -4.97 1.39
C LYS A 111 24.82 -5.06 0.69
N ASP A 112 24.91 -4.52 -0.52
CA ASP A 112 26.11 -4.55 -1.35
C ASP A 112 27.01 -3.35 -1.07
N TYR A 113 26.43 -2.24 -0.60
CA TYR A 113 27.09 -0.98 -0.31
C TYR A 113 26.78 -0.48 1.12
N PRO A 114 27.18 -1.24 2.16
CA PRO A 114 26.84 -0.89 3.53
C PRO A 114 27.50 0.43 3.94
N GLY A 115 26.72 1.33 4.53
CA GLY A 115 27.22 2.63 5.01
C GLY A 115 27.56 3.64 3.90
N LEU A 116 27.43 3.31 2.62
CA LEU A 116 27.68 4.24 1.52
C LEU A 116 26.76 5.46 1.61
N LEU A 117 25.48 5.24 1.89
CA LEU A 117 24.51 6.32 2.05
C LEU A 117 24.87 7.24 3.22
N ALA A 118 25.30 6.66 4.34
CA ALA A 118 25.77 7.42 5.51
C ALA A 118 27.02 8.23 5.17
N SER A 119 27.97 7.66 4.42
CA SER A 119 29.16 8.37 3.97
C SER A 119 28.83 9.54 3.05
N GLN A 120 27.87 9.41 2.13
CA GLN A 120 27.43 10.51 1.28
C GLN A 120 26.72 11.61 2.09
N ALA A 121 25.93 11.24 3.09
CA ALA A 121 25.29 12.18 3.99
C ALA A 121 26.32 12.95 4.83
N ASP A 122 27.35 12.26 5.34
CA ASP A 122 28.47 12.87 6.08
C ASP A 122 29.31 13.80 5.17
N ALA A 123 29.44 13.45 3.89
CA ALA A 123 30.20 14.20 2.90
C ALA A 123 29.51 15.50 2.42
N GLY A 124 28.26 15.75 2.80
CA GLY A 124 27.57 16.98 2.39
C GLY A 124 26.45 16.79 1.37
N GLU A 125 26.22 15.57 0.85
CA GLU A 125 25.26 15.40 -0.24
C GLU A 125 23.82 15.55 0.26
N ALA A 126 23.14 16.56 -0.31
CA ALA A 126 21.86 17.03 0.20
C ALA A 126 20.78 15.93 0.19
N THR A 127 20.77 15.08 -0.83
CA THR A 127 19.81 13.97 -0.97
C THR A 127 20.09 12.86 0.04
N ALA A 128 21.35 12.49 0.24
CA ALA A 128 21.77 11.49 1.21
C ALA A 128 21.42 11.93 2.63
N MET A 129 21.69 13.19 2.97
CA MET A 129 21.27 13.76 4.25
C MET A 129 19.76 13.65 4.45
N TYR A 130 18.96 14.04 3.45
CA TYR A 130 17.51 13.93 3.53
C TYR A 130 17.04 12.48 3.74
N LEU A 131 17.60 11.54 2.97
CA LEU A 131 17.24 10.12 3.05
C LEU A 131 17.62 9.49 4.40
N VAL A 132 18.83 9.77 4.89
CA VAL A 132 19.29 9.34 6.22
C VAL A 132 18.42 9.95 7.32
N GLY A 133 18.18 11.26 7.25
CA GLY A 133 17.38 11.97 8.23
C GLY A 133 15.96 11.41 8.32
N ARG A 134 15.34 11.14 7.17
CA ARG A 134 14.03 10.49 7.11
C ARG A 134 14.01 9.07 7.63
N ALA A 135 15.04 8.28 7.34
CA ALA A 135 15.12 6.90 7.83
C ALA A 135 15.21 6.85 9.36
N LEU A 136 15.98 7.77 9.95
CA LEU A 136 16.12 7.93 11.40
C LEU A 136 14.79 8.27 12.09
N MET A 137 13.93 9.06 11.44
CA MET A 137 12.64 9.48 12.00
C MET A 137 11.52 8.43 11.87
N ARG A 138 11.56 7.56 10.84
CA ARG A 138 10.47 6.59 10.54
C ARG A 138 10.60 5.24 11.26
N ASP A 139 11.81 4.89 11.69
CA ASP A 139 12.14 3.90 12.74
C ASP A 139 11.65 2.43 12.65
N PRO A 140 11.79 1.76 11.49
CA PRO A 140 12.20 0.34 11.54
C PRO A 140 13.47 0.01 10.74
N THR A 141 13.95 0.94 9.91
CA THR A 141 15.15 0.76 9.06
C THR A 141 16.21 1.85 9.31
N ALA A 142 16.16 2.52 10.45
CA ALA A 142 17.11 3.57 10.81
C ALA A 142 18.56 3.05 10.85
N SER A 143 18.80 1.92 11.52
CA SER A 143 20.14 1.30 11.62
C SER A 143 20.71 0.84 10.29
N ARG A 144 19.83 0.62 9.31
CA ARG A 144 20.17 0.23 7.95
C ARG A 144 20.73 1.42 7.16
N ALA A 145 19.98 2.52 7.15
CA ALA A 145 20.42 3.75 6.50
C ALA A 145 21.58 4.45 7.23
N TYR A 146 21.68 4.27 8.55
CA TYR A 146 22.69 4.92 9.39
C TYR A 146 23.19 3.96 10.48
N PRO A 147 24.23 3.15 10.21
CA PRO A 147 24.74 2.15 11.15
C PRO A 147 25.12 2.72 12.53
N ARG A 148 25.47 4.01 12.61
CA ARG A 148 25.79 4.69 13.88
C ARG A 148 24.57 4.90 14.78
N SER A 149 23.34 4.68 14.30
CA SER A 149 22.13 4.78 15.13
C SER A 149 21.84 3.54 15.98
N VAL A 150 22.64 2.48 15.85
CA VAL A 150 22.50 1.26 16.66
C VAL A 150 22.67 1.61 18.13
N GLY A 151 21.71 1.19 18.97
CA GLY A 151 21.71 1.48 20.41
C GLY A 151 21.18 2.86 20.81
N MET A 152 20.82 3.74 19.86
CA MET A 152 20.20 5.02 20.17
C MET A 152 18.74 4.86 20.60
N THR A 153 18.23 5.79 21.41
CA THR A 153 16.80 5.91 21.67
C THR A 153 16.09 6.53 20.46
N ARG A 154 14.76 6.33 20.38
CA ARG A 154 13.94 6.95 19.33
C ARG A 154 14.09 8.48 19.30
N GLY A 155 14.10 9.13 20.47
CA GLY A 155 14.25 10.58 20.56
C GLY A 155 15.63 11.08 20.09
N GLN A 156 16.70 10.32 20.36
CA GLN A 156 18.04 10.63 19.84
C GLN A 156 18.08 10.50 18.32
N ARG A 157 17.52 9.42 17.76
CA ARG A 157 17.43 9.23 16.30
C ARG A 157 16.64 10.35 15.64
N GLU A 158 15.49 10.70 16.20
CA GLU A 158 14.66 11.77 15.68
C GLU A 158 15.40 13.12 15.68
N THR A 159 16.11 13.44 16.77
CA THR A 159 16.88 14.69 16.87
C THR A 159 17.95 14.79 15.78
N ILE A 160 18.72 13.71 15.59
CA ILE A 160 19.74 13.63 14.53
C ILE A 160 19.07 13.67 13.15
N GLY A 161 17.92 13.02 13.01
CA GLY A 161 17.14 12.99 11.78
C GLY A 161 16.72 14.40 11.34
N TRP A 162 16.19 15.20 12.26
CA TRP A 162 15.83 16.59 12.00
C TRP A 162 17.02 17.47 11.66
N ASP A 163 18.18 17.22 12.28
CA ASP A 163 19.40 17.95 11.98
C ASP A 163 19.88 17.68 10.54
N PHE A 164 19.86 16.42 10.11
CA PHE A 164 20.14 16.06 8.72
C PHE A 164 19.15 16.69 7.73
N VAL A 165 17.86 16.74 8.06
CA VAL A 165 16.85 17.40 7.21
C VAL A 165 17.11 18.91 7.10
N ARG A 166 17.49 19.59 8.20
CA ARG A 166 17.85 21.01 8.17
C ARG A 166 19.07 21.27 7.29
N ARG A 167 20.12 20.45 7.43
CA ARG A 167 21.33 20.55 6.61
C ARG A 167 21.05 20.25 5.13
N ALA A 168 20.21 19.25 4.85
CA ALA A 168 19.76 18.95 3.49
C ALA A 168 19.02 20.13 2.85
N ALA A 169 18.11 20.77 3.58
CA ALA A 169 17.38 21.94 3.09
C ALA A 169 18.32 23.12 2.83
N ALA A 170 19.27 23.37 3.72
CA ALA A 170 20.29 24.41 3.54
C ALA A 170 21.20 24.13 2.32
N ALA A 171 21.44 22.86 2.00
CA ALA A 171 22.17 22.43 0.82
C ALA A 171 21.32 22.39 -0.47
N GLY A 172 20.06 22.85 -0.43
CA GLY A 172 19.20 22.96 -1.60
C GLY A 172 18.32 21.75 -1.90
N ASN A 173 18.15 20.82 -0.95
CA ASN A 173 17.21 19.71 -1.12
C ASN A 173 15.76 20.19 -0.95
N GLU A 174 15.02 20.27 -2.06
CA GLU A 174 13.62 20.70 -2.08
C GLU A 174 12.71 19.85 -1.19
N ALA A 175 12.87 18.52 -1.22
CA ALA A 175 12.04 17.62 -0.41
C ALA A 175 12.27 17.81 1.10
N ALA A 176 13.48 18.18 1.50
CA ALA A 176 13.80 18.55 2.87
C ALA A 176 13.18 19.89 3.25
N LEU A 177 13.22 20.89 2.35
CA LEU A 177 12.59 22.19 2.55
C LEU A 177 11.07 22.04 2.75
N LEU A 178 10.41 21.29 1.87
CA LEU A 178 8.97 21.01 1.95
C LEU A 178 8.60 20.31 3.26
N LEU A 179 9.41 19.35 3.70
CA LEU A 179 9.19 18.66 4.98
C LEU A 179 9.30 19.60 6.19
N LEU A 180 10.22 20.56 6.16
CA LEU A 180 10.36 21.55 7.24
C LEU A 180 9.20 22.55 7.25
N ILE A 181 8.70 22.94 6.08
CA ILE A 181 7.53 23.82 5.95
C ILE A 181 6.29 23.13 6.52
N ASP A 182 6.04 21.88 6.14
CA ASP A 182 4.91 21.08 6.63
C ASP A 182 4.93 20.93 8.16
N ARG A 183 6.11 20.63 8.74
CA ARG A 183 6.28 20.60 10.20
C ARG A 183 6.04 21.98 10.85
N GLY A 184 6.47 23.06 10.22
CA GLY A 184 6.23 24.41 10.73
C GLY A 184 4.75 24.74 10.78
N GLN A 185 4.00 24.37 9.75
CA GLN A 185 2.55 24.55 9.67
C GLN A 185 1.82 23.70 10.69
N SER A 186 2.22 22.43 10.89
CA SER A 186 1.60 21.57 11.90
C SER A 186 1.76 22.13 13.32
N LEU A 187 2.95 22.63 13.66
CA LEU A 187 3.22 23.24 14.96
C LEU A 187 2.40 24.54 15.18
N GLN A 188 2.18 25.32 14.12
CA GLN A 188 1.31 26.51 14.19
C GLN A 188 -0.16 26.12 14.38
N ALA A 189 -0.63 25.07 13.71
CA ALA A 189 -1.97 24.54 13.88
C ALA A 189 -2.19 24.09 15.34
N ASP A 190 -1.27 23.31 15.91
CA ASP A 190 -1.34 22.86 17.31
C ASP A 190 -1.32 24.02 18.31
N ALA A 191 -0.53 25.06 18.04
CA ALA A 191 -0.50 26.28 18.85
C ALA A 191 -1.82 27.08 18.76
N SER A 192 -2.45 27.12 17.59
CA SER A 192 -3.71 27.83 17.37
C SER A 192 -4.95 27.13 17.96
N VAL A 193 -4.86 25.82 18.20
CA VAL A 193 -5.91 24.99 18.81
C VAL A 193 -5.85 25.01 20.35
N SER A 194 -4.75 25.50 20.94
CA SER A 194 -4.64 25.68 22.41
C SER A 194 -5.32 27.00 22.84
N PRO A 195 -6.43 26.98 23.59
CA PRO A 195 -7.14 28.20 23.99
C PRO A 195 -6.34 29.01 25.03
N PRO A 196 -6.44 30.36 25.04
CA PRO A 196 -5.89 31.19 26.10
C PRO A 196 -6.72 31.00 27.38
N GLY A 197 -6.36 30.03 28.22
CA GLY A 197 -7.22 29.68 29.35
C GLY A 197 -6.65 28.70 30.37
N ALA A 198 -5.34 28.71 30.63
CA ALA A 198 -4.77 28.05 31.81
C ALA A 198 -4.05 29.09 32.68
N GLY A 199 -4.84 30.07 33.14
CA GLY A 199 -4.43 30.91 34.27
C GLY A 199 -4.21 30.01 35.48
N VAL A 200 -2.96 29.94 35.93
CA VAL A 200 -2.57 29.37 37.22
C VAL A 200 -3.39 30.07 38.30
N ARG A 201 -4.34 29.34 38.92
CA ARG A 201 -4.96 29.80 40.18
C ARG A 201 -3.90 29.70 41.28
N THR A 202 -3.35 30.85 41.66
CA THR A 202 -2.63 31.01 42.93
C THR A 202 -3.60 30.70 44.08
N PRO A 203 -3.25 29.84 45.05
CA PRO A 203 -4.06 29.69 46.25
C PRO A 203 -3.89 30.94 47.12
N ALA A 204 -4.99 31.64 47.38
CA ALA A 204 -5.05 32.71 48.36
C ALA A 204 -4.82 32.11 49.76
N GLY A 205 -3.68 32.45 50.36
CA GLY A 205 -3.43 32.24 51.79
C GLY A 205 -4.42 33.08 52.60
N LYS A 206 -5.15 32.42 53.50
CA LYS A 206 -5.95 33.07 54.54
C LYS A 206 -5.00 33.43 55.69
N ASN A 207 -5.01 34.71 56.08
CA ASN A 207 -4.78 35.10 57.47
C ASN A 207 -6.08 34.93 58.25
#